data_AF-A0A1Y4D549-F1
#
_entry.id   AF-A0A1Y4D549-F1
#
_cell.length_a   1.000
_cell.length_b   1.000
_cell.length_c   1.000
_cell.angle_alpha   90.00
_cell.angle_beta   90.00
_cell.angle_gamma   90.00
#
_symmetry.space_group_name_H-M   'P 1'
#
loop_
_entity.id
_entity.type
_entity.pdbx_description
1 polymer ?
#
loop_
_entity_poly.entity_id
_entity_poly.type
_entity_poly.pdbx_seq_one_letter_code
_entity_poly.pdbx_strand_id
1 'polypeptide(L)'
;MRYFILLLGLCLIACNNQKSKQSGYEKQIEITDDYDLLFQELSSETYIKADTFSMEHPDEYKMANAVFGLQRLITNPDTLHLIIGSWVNKYYKKKGIVEKENTMEEYHQRDSIVNSFIIDTEQIDDFQDVYYYADMQSIWEDYLFNYYLKELSSVLEDNELQNAFKEEMIAWKNLYNNQVKTLDVFTSDIGSRDTRDFIFSNFKSSFYQRMKTSILDFYWVLTNSDYSIKEEFLPLKKTLFEEEYGTTIAYVQDTTVFTDDFYSLEQRTEIVKQEETSWYELMDKRDKVSSLLVGQVKTAYDNSTYHLQKLHLIELKNEFDEYGYSSAEYSTYILDEDCSYKELLNQKRPRERFSSK
;
A
#
# COMPACT_ATOMS: atom_id res chain seq x y z
N MET A 1 7.34 21.50 23.03
CA MET A 1 7.97 22.59 22.25
C MET A 1 7.50 22.45 20.80
N ARG A 2 7.14 23.57 20.15
CA ARG A 2 6.22 23.71 19.01
C ARG A 2 6.82 23.27 17.65
N TYR A 3 6.57 22.03 17.19
CA TYR A 3 6.95 21.62 15.83
C TYR A 3 5.83 20.99 14.98
N PHE A 4 4.70 20.57 15.55
CA PHE A 4 3.58 20.00 14.76
C PHE A 4 2.63 21.03 14.13
N ILE A 5 2.62 22.27 14.61
CA ILE A 5 1.78 23.34 14.03
C ILE A 5 2.46 23.99 12.80
N LEU A 6 3.78 23.80 12.63
CA LEU A 6 4.52 24.39 11.51
C LEU A 6 4.41 23.60 10.20
N LEU A 7 4.07 22.31 10.22
CA LEU A 7 3.84 21.54 8.98
C LEU A 7 2.47 21.86 8.36
N LEU A 8 1.41 22.03 9.16
CA LEU A 8 0.11 22.50 8.67
C LEU A 8 0.15 23.93 8.10
N GLY A 9 0.98 24.82 8.69
CA GLY A 9 1.15 26.19 8.22
C GLY A 9 2.04 26.34 6.97
N LEU A 10 2.95 25.39 6.72
CA LEU A 10 3.80 25.37 5.52
C LEU A 10 3.13 24.65 4.33
N CYS A 11 2.21 23.70 4.57
CA CYS A 11 1.42 23.06 3.51
C CYS A 11 0.53 24.08 2.76
N LEU A 12 -0.08 25.05 3.45
CA LEU A 12 -0.91 26.09 2.83
C LEU A 12 -0.11 27.09 1.97
N ILE A 13 1.19 27.25 2.21
CA ILE A 13 2.05 28.14 1.40
C ILE A 13 2.70 27.36 0.23
N ALA A 14 2.81 26.03 0.35
CA ALA A 14 3.37 25.15 -0.68
C ALA A 14 2.37 24.75 -1.79
N CYS A 15 1.05 24.87 -1.57
CA CYS A 15 0.03 24.65 -2.62
C CYS A 15 0.22 25.58 -3.84
N ASN A 16 0.64 26.83 -3.61
CA ASN A 16 0.70 27.87 -4.66
C ASN A 16 1.90 27.77 -5.63
N ASN A 17 2.77 26.77 -5.53
CA ASN A 17 3.98 26.68 -6.37
C ASN A 17 4.30 25.29 -6.93
N GLN A 18 3.40 24.31 -6.86
CA GLN A 18 3.64 23.00 -7.48
C GLN A 18 3.40 23.04 -8.99
N LYS A 19 4.41 22.63 -9.76
CA LYS A 19 4.24 22.40 -11.20
C LYS A 19 3.32 21.18 -11.40
N SER A 20 2.15 21.42 -11.98
CA SER A 20 1.24 20.41 -12.51
C SER A 20 1.97 19.43 -13.45
N LYS A 21 1.64 18.13 -13.41
CA LYS A 21 2.14 17.12 -14.38
C LYS A 21 1.39 17.16 -15.72
N GLN A 22 0.46 18.10 -15.92
CA GLN A 22 -0.39 18.13 -17.12
C GLN A 22 0.43 18.18 -18.42
N SER A 23 0.09 17.28 -19.34
CA SER A 23 0.55 17.33 -20.73
C SER A 23 -0.26 18.36 -21.51
N GLY A 24 0.28 18.91 -22.60
CA GLY A 24 -0.29 20.04 -23.35
C GLY A 24 -1.66 19.82 -24.03
N TYR A 25 -2.31 18.66 -23.85
CA TYR A 25 -3.60 18.31 -24.44
C TYR A 25 -4.78 18.30 -23.46
N GLU A 26 -4.53 18.41 -22.15
CA GLU A 26 -5.56 18.43 -21.11
C GLU A 26 -5.86 19.88 -20.67
N LYS A 27 -7.10 20.13 -20.21
CA LYS A 27 -7.47 21.41 -19.59
C LYS A 27 -6.55 21.69 -18.40
N GLN A 28 -5.96 22.89 -18.36
CA GLN A 28 -5.13 23.32 -17.24
C GLN A 28 -6.01 23.61 -16.03
N ILE A 29 -6.11 22.65 -15.12
CA ILE A 29 -6.66 22.80 -13.78
C ILE A 29 -5.52 23.18 -12.83
N GLU A 30 -5.70 24.27 -12.10
CA GLU A 30 -4.76 24.77 -11.10
C GLU A 30 -5.11 24.22 -9.72
N ILE A 31 -4.11 23.79 -8.95
CA ILE A 31 -4.33 23.36 -7.56
C ILE A 31 -4.62 24.61 -6.74
N THR A 32 -5.82 24.67 -6.16
CA THR A 32 -6.29 25.78 -5.33
C THR A 32 -6.53 25.31 -3.88
N ASP A 33 -6.43 26.24 -2.92
CA ASP A 33 -6.82 26.02 -1.53
C ASP A 33 -8.35 25.94 -1.36
N ASP A 34 -9.13 26.32 -2.39
CA ASP A 34 -10.57 26.06 -2.47
C ASP A 34 -10.83 24.63 -2.96
N TYR A 35 -10.79 23.68 -2.03
CA TYR A 35 -10.99 22.26 -2.33
C TYR A 35 -12.38 21.94 -2.88
N ASP A 36 -13.39 22.80 -2.69
CA ASP A 36 -14.71 22.61 -3.29
C ASP A 36 -14.70 22.97 -4.78
N LEU A 37 -14.09 24.11 -5.11
CA LEU A 37 -13.90 24.49 -6.50
C LEU A 37 -13.06 23.45 -7.25
N LEU A 38 -11.95 23.00 -6.65
CA LEU A 38 -11.10 21.97 -7.23
C LEU A 38 -11.87 20.65 -7.47
N PHE A 39 -12.70 20.23 -6.52
CA PHE A 39 -13.56 19.05 -6.69
C PHE A 39 -14.55 19.22 -7.84
N GLN A 40 -15.19 20.38 -7.94
CA GLN A 40 -16.15 20.67 -9.01
C GLN A 40 -15.47 20.64 -10.39
N GLU A 41 -14.28 21.23 -10.51
CA GLU A 41 -13.53 21.22 -11.76
C GLU A 41 -13.11 19.80 -12.14
N LEU A 42 -12.49 19.05 -11.22
CA LEU A 42 -12.02 17.69 -11.48
C LEU A 42 -13.17 16.70 -11.74
N SER A 43 -14.27 16.81 -11.01
CA SER A 43 -15.44 15.93 -11.22
C SER A 43 -16.21 16.24 -12.50
N SER A 44 -15.94 17.38 -13.17
CA SER A 44 -16.56 17.75 -14.44
C SER A 44 -15.81 17.23 -15.67
N GLU A 45 -14.54 16.85 -15.52
CA GLU A 45 -13.75 16.23 -16.57
C GLU A 45 -13.95 14.70 -16.57
N THR A 46 -13.52 14.01 -17.63
CA THR A 46 -13.57 12.54 -17.71
C THR A 46 -12.17 11.96 -17.69
N TYR A 47 -11.75 11.48 -16.53
CA TYR A 47 -10.46 10.79 -16.35
C TYR A 47 -10.60 9.27 -16.38
N ILE A 48 -11.77 8.74 -16.00
CA ILE A 48 -12.10 7.31 -16.00
C ILE A 48 -13.40 7.12 -16.79
N LYS A 49 -13.46 6.12 -17.68
CA LYS A 49 -14.69 5.73 -18.38
C LYS A 49 -15.32 4.52 -17.70
N ALA A 50 -16.47 4.74 -17.09
CA ALA A 50 -17.24 3.71 -16.40
C ALA A 50 -18.74 4.07 -16.48
N ASP A 51 -19.32 3.99 -17.67
CA ASP A 51 -20.67 4.45 -17.98
C ASP A 51 -21.70 3.80 -17.06
N THR A 52 -21.62 2.48 -16.86
CA THR A 52 -22.51 1.72 -15.97
C THR A 52 -22.41 2.24 -14.53
N PHE A 53 -21.20 2.33 -13.99
CA PHE A 53 -20.97 2.82 -12.63
C PHE A 53 -21.42 4.28 -12.46
N SER A 54 -21.20 5.14 -13.45
CA SER A 54 -21.62 6.54 -13.44
C SER A 54 -23.14 6.71 -13.40
N MET A 55 -23.87 5.78 -14.03
CA MET A 55 -25.33 5.75 -14.04
C MET A 55 -25.90 5.21 -12.72
N GLU A 56 -25.31 4.15 -12.18
CA GLU A 56 -25.80 3.46 -10.97
C GLU A 56 -25.39 4.21 -9.67
N HIS A 57 -24.19 4.80 -9.67
CA HIS A 57 -23.53 5.40 -8.51
C HIS A 57 -22.94 6.79 -8.84
N PRO A 58 -23.78 7.78 -9.21
CA PRO A 58 -23.31 9.05 -9.76
C PRO A 58 -22.52 9.94 -8.79
N ASP A 59 -22.75 9.81 -7.48
CA ASP A 59 -21.99 10.56 -6.46
C ASP A 59 -20.61 9.92 -6.24
N GLU A 60 -20.58 8.59 -6.21
CA GLU A 60 -19.39 7.77 -6.00
C GLU A 60 -18.46 7.86 -7.23
N TYR A 61 -19.02 7.84 -8.44
CA TYR A 61 -18.27 8.08 -9.68
C TYR A 61 -17.58 9.45 -9.68
N LYS A 62 -18.27 10.52 -9.25
CA LYS A 62 -17.67 11.85 -9.14
C LYS A 62 -16.50 11.86 -8.17
N MET A 63 -16.60 11.12 -7.07
CA MET A 63 -15.50 10.97 -6.11
C MET A 63 -14.31 10.25 -6.76
N ALA A 64 -14.53 9.07 -7.33
CA ALA A 64 -13.49 8.28 -7.99
C ALA A 64 -12.78 9.08 -9.08
N ASN A 65 -13.54 9.69 -9.98
CA ASN A 65 -13.03 10.50 -11.09
C ASN A 65 -12.25 11.73 -10.60
N ALA A 66 -12.76 12.45 -9.59
CA ALA A 66 -12.05 13.61 -9.05
C ALA A 66 -10.74 13.25 -8.36
N VAL A 67 -10.72 12.15 -7.58
CA VAL A 67 -9.52 11.67 -6.89
C VAL A 67 -8.46 11.21 -7.89
N PHE A 68 -8.88 10.47 -8.92
CA PHE A 68 -7.97 10.04 -9.98
C PHE A 68 -7.41 11.23 -10.77
N GLY A 69 -8.24 12.22 -11.10
CA GLY A 69 -7.80 13.48 -11.68
C GLY A 69 -6.81 14.23 -10.79
N LEU A 70 -7.08 14.32 -9.49
CA LEU A 70 -6.21 14.98 -8.50
C LEU A 70 -4.83 14.33 -8.43
N GLN A 71 -4.76 13.00 -8.42
CA GLN A 71 -3.50 12.24 -8.40
C GLN A 71 -2.60 12.57 -9.60
N ARG A 72 -3.20 12.85 -10.76
CA ARG A 72 -2.45 13.27 -11.96
C ARG A 72 -1.88 14.69 -11.82
N LEU A 73 -2.44 15.54 -10.97
CA LEU A 73 -1.96 16.90 -10.75
C LEU A 73 -0.90 17.00 -9.65
N ILE A 74 -1.05 16.19 -8.60
CA ILE A 74 -0.25 16.31 -7.38
C ILE A 74 1.00 15.43 -7.42
N THR A 75 2.12 15.99 -6.99
CA THR A 75 3.38 15.25 -6.77
C THR A 75 3.66 14.96 -5.29
N ASN A 76 2.98 15.67 -4.37
CA ASN A 76 3.16 15.50 -2.92
C ASN A 76 2.02 14.63 -2.34
N PRO A 77 2.32 13.41 -1.86
CA PRO A 77 1.32 12.52 -1.25
C PRO A 77 0.57 13.16 -0.06
N ASP A 78 1.24 13.94 0.78
CA ASP A 78 0.60 14.56 1.96
C ASP A 78 -0.52 15.53 1.54
N THR A 79 -0.29 16.30 0.47
CA THR A 79 -1.30 17.21 -0.08
C THR A 79 -2.47 16.43 -0.67
N LEU A 80 -2.18 15.33 -1.38
CA LEU A 80 -3.21 14.45 -1.93
C LEU A 80 -4.11 13.91 -0.81
N HIS A 81 -3.54 13.31 0.23
CA HIS A 81 -4.29 12.70 1.32
C HIS A 81 -5.12 13.73 2.10
N LEU A 82 -4.60 14.95 2.28
CA LEU A 82 -5.33 16.05 2.92
C LEU A 82 -6.60 16.42 2.15
N ILE A 83 -6.49 16.57 0.82
CA ILE A 83 -7.62 16.94 -0.03
C ILE A 83 -8.63 15.80 -0.11
N ILE A 84 -8.18 14.56 -0.31
CA ILE A 84 -9.04 13.36 -0.28
C ILE A 84 -9.81 13.31 1.04
N GLY A 85 -9.13 13.50 2.17
CA GLY A 85 -9.78 13.52 3.49
C GLY A 85 -10.86 14.59 3.63
N SER A 86 -10.63 15.78 3.09
CA SER A 86 -11.64 16.85 3.04
C SER A 86 -12.89 16.42 2.25
N TRP A 87 -12.70 15.82 1.08
CA TRP A 87 -13.80 15.37 0.23
C TRP A 87 -14.58 14.21 0.82
N VAL A 88 -13.90 13.22 1.40
CA VAL A 88 -14.54 12.09 2.10
C VAL A 88 -15.40 12.60 3.27
N ASN A 89 -14.88 13.52 4.09
CA ASN A 89 -15.64 14.09 5.21
C ASN A 89 -16.86 14.91 4.74
N LYS A 90 -16.77 15.62 3.60
CA LYS A 90 -17.92 16.30 3.00
C LYS A 90 -18.96 15.31 2.48
N TYR A 91 -18.50 14.23 1.87
CA TYR A 91 -19.38 13.15 1.40
C TYR A 91 -20.15 12.53 2.58
N TYR A 92 -19.49 12.28 3.72
CA TYR A 92 -20.14 11.77 4.94
C TYR A 92 -21.30 12.66 5.39
N LYS A 93 -21.01 13.96 5.53
CA LYS A 93 -21.99 14.97 5.94
C LYS A 93 -23.18 15.01 4.97
N LYS A 94 -22.92 14.93 3.66
CA LYS A 94 -23.96 14.90 2.63
C LYS A 94 -24.86 13.67 2.73
N LYS A 95 -24.30 12.49 3.02
CA LYS A 95 -25.05 11.22 3.18
C LYS A 95 -25.71 11.07 4.56
N GLY A 96 -25.57 12.05 5.46
CA GLY A 96 -26.11 11.98 6.81
C GLY A 96 -25.41 10.94 7.69
N ILE A 97 -24.19 10.58 7.34
CA ILE A 97 -23.37 9.60 8.06
C ILE A 97 -22.76 10.32 9.26
N VAL A 98 -23.12 9.86 10.47
CA VAL A 98 -22.59 10.41 11.72
C VAL A 98 -21.15 9.95 11.88
N GLU A 99 -20.21 10.90 11.87
CA GLU A 99 -18.81 10.66 12.25
C GLU A 99 -18.78 10.09 13.69
N LYS A 100 -18.37 8.83 13.81
CA LYS A 100 -18.03 8.23 15.11
C LYS A 100 -16.56 8.51 15.36
N GLU A 101 -16.17 8.90 16.56
CA GLU A 101 -14.77 9.17 16.89
C GLU A 101 -14.15 7.96 17.59
N ASN A 102 -12.98 7.49 17.12
CA ASN A 102 -12.11 6.53 17.79
C ASN A 102 -12.77 5.17 18.10
N THR A 103 -13.58 4.64 17.17
CA THR A 103 -14.20 3.32 17.33
C THR A 103 -13.86 2.41 16.16
N MET A 104 -13.80 1.09 16.41
CA MET A 104 -13.72 0.10 15.30
C MET A 104 -14.89 0.25 14.32
N GLU A 105 -16.03 0.76 14.77
CA GLU A 105 -17.19 1.06 13.92
C GLU A 105 -16.93 2.22 12.96
N GLU A 106 -16.16 3.23 13.36
CA GLU A 106 -15.70 4.32 12.47
C GLU A 106 -14.83 3.75 11.35
N TYR A 107 -13.89 2.85 11.70
CA TYR A 107 -13.05 2.17 10.72
C TYR A 107 -13.88 1.43 9.68
N HIS A 108 -14.79 0.56 10.13
CA HIS A 108 -15.63 -0.22 9.23
C HIS A 108 -16.50 0.66 8.34
N GLN A 109 -16.98 1.78 8.87
CA GLN A 109 -17.75 2.74 8.10
C GLN A 109 -16.88 3.44 7.05
N ARG A 110 -15.67 3.88 7.40
CA ARG A 110 -14.76 4.55 6.47
C ARG A 110 -14.23 3.64 5.39
N ASP A 111 -13.82 2.44 5.76
CA ASP A 111 -13.39 1.41 4.81
C ASP A 111 -14.55 1.06 3.85
N SER A 112 -15.77 0.85 4.37
CA SER A 112 -16.96 0.59 3.54
C SER A 112 -17.28 1.71 2.55
N ILE A 113 -17.11 2.98 2.94
CA ILE A 113 -17.39 4.12 2.05
C ILE A 113 -16.29 4.25 1.00
N VAL A 114 -15.02 4.13 1.39
CA VAL A 114 -13.92 4.16 0.43
C VAL A 114 -14.05 3.02 -0.58
N ASN A 115 -14.43 1.82 -0.14
CA ASN A 115 -14.71 0.69 -1.02
C ASN A 115 -15.86 0.98 -2.00
N SER A 116 -16.83 1.82 -1.63
CA SER A 116 -17.89 2.25 -2.56
C SER A 116 -17.41 3.21 -3.66
N PHE A 117 -16.20 3.75 -3.55
CA PHE A 117 -15.58 4.60 -4.57
C PHE A 117 -14.66 3.81 -5.52
N ILE A 118 -14.45 2.52 -5.26
CA ILE A 118 -13.65 1.66 -6.13
C ILE A 118 -14.56 1.11 -7.22
N ILE A 119 -14.19 1.33 -8.48
CA ILE A 119 -14.95 0.90 -9.66
C ILE A 119 -14.46 -0.50 -10.05
N ASP A 120 -15.32 -1.51 -10.05
CA ASP A 120 -14.89 -2.87 -10.37
C ASP A 120 -14.43 -3.00 -11.84
N THR A 121 -13.51 -3.93 -12.09
CA THR A 121 -12.98 -4.19 -13.45
C THR A 121 -14.07 -4.57 -14.46
N GLU A 122 -15.14 -5.22 -14.03
CA GLU A 122 -16.30 -5.57 -14.87
C GLU A 122 -17.14 -4.35 -15.28
N GLN A 123 -16.97 -3.22 -14.58
CA GLN A 123 -17.69 -1.96 -14.81
C GLN A 123 -16.87 -0.93 -15.58
N ILE A 124 -15.63 -1.28 -15.97
CA ILE A 124 -14.75 -0.45 -16.81
C ILE A 124 -15.02 -0.76 -18.28
N ASP A 125 -15.32 0.28 -19.08
CA ASP A 125 -15.77 0.10 -20.46
C ASP A 125 -14.62 -0.20 -21.44
N ASP A 126 -13.41 0.29 -21.17
CA ASP A 126 -12.23 0.04 -21.98
C ASP A 126 -11.29 -0.95 -21.28
N PHE A 127 -10.98 -2.07 -21.93
CA PHE A 127 -10.03 -3.04 -21.37
C PHE A 127 -8.64 -2.43 -21.15
N GLN A 128 -8.28 -1.39 -21.93
CA GLN A 128 -7.05 -0.64 -21.70
C GLN A 128 -7.08 0.14 -20.39
N ASP A 129 -8.24 0.43 -19.82
CA ASP A 129 -8.41 1.20 -18.58
C ASP A 129 -8.39 0.31 -17.32
N VAL A 130 -8.22 -1.01 -17.46
CA VAL A 130 -8.13 -1.96 -16.33
C VAL A 130 -6.96 -1.64 -15.39
N TYR A 131 -5.88 -1.01 -15.86
CA TYR A 131 -4.82 -0.57 -14.95
C TYR A 131 -5.23 0.64 -14.08
N TYR A 132 -6.24 1.43 -14.50
CA TYR A 132 -6.80 2.48 -13.65
C TYR A 132 -7.49 1.90 -12.42
N TYR A 133 -8.08 0.70 -12.50
CA TYR A 133 -8.60 -0.01 -11.34
C TYR A 133 -7.52 -0.21 -10.27
N ALA A 134 -6.41 -0.84 -10.66
CA ALA A 134 -5.32 -1.14 -9.75
C ALA A 134 -4.72 0.14 -9.16
N ASP A 135 -4.55 1.19 -9.98
CA ASP A 135 -4.04 2.48 -9.50
C ASP A 135 -5.02 3.16 -8.53
N MET A 136 -6.32 3.19 -8.84
CA MET A 136 -7.36 3.70 -7.95
C MET A 136 -7.35 3.00 -6.60
N GLN A 137 -7.31 1.67 -6.60
CA GLN A 137 -7.22 0.88 -5.36
C GLN A 137 -5.97 1.29 -4.57
N SER A 138 -4.83 1.47 -5.24
CA SER A 138 -3.58 1.87 -4.60
C SER A 138 -3.65 3.27 -3.95
N ILE A 139 -4.37 4.21 -4.58
CA ILE A 139 -4.57 5.58 -4.05
C ILE A 139 -5.40 5.52 -2.78
N TRP A 140 -6.48 4.74 -2.79
CA TRP A 140 -7.37 4.60 -1.65
C TRP A 140 -6.72 3.87 -0.47
N GLU A 141 -5.95 2.81 -0.74
CA GLU A 141 -5.21 2.09 0.31
C GLU A 141 -4.13 2.97 0.95
N ASP A 142 -3.36 3.71 0.14
CA ASP A 142 -2.38 4.68 0.65
C ASP A 142 -3.06 5.77 1.50
N TYR A 143 -4.21 6.30 1.04
CA TYR A 143 -4.98 7.27 1.81
C TYR A 143 -5.46 6.72 3.17
N LEU A 144 -6.05 5.52 3.18
CA LEU A 144 -6.55 4.89 4.40
C LEU A 144 -5.41 4.60 5.37
N PHE A 145 -4.29 4.06 4.87
CA PHE A 145 -3.09 3.87 5.68
C PHE A 145 -2.64 5.17 6.35
N ASN A 146 -2.49 6.27 5.59
CA ASN A 146 -2.04 7.55 6.14
C ASN A 146 -3.05 8.16 7.14
N TYR A 147 -4.35 8.00 6.88
CA TYR A 147 -5.39 8.41 7.83
C TYR A 147 -5.20 7.71 9.18
N TYR A 148 -5.15 6.37 9.19
CA TYR A 148 -5.01 5.62 10.45
C TYR A 148 -3.64 5.77 11.09
N LEU A 149 -2.58 6.00 10.31
CA LEU A 149 -1.26 6.29 10.86
C LEU A 149 -1.28 7.60 11.68
N LYS A 150 -2.02 8.60 11.21
CA LYS A 150 -2.21 9.86 11.92
C LYS A 150 -3.03 9.67 13.20
N GLU A 151 -4.10 8.89 13.14
CA GLU A 151 -4.91 8.56 14.32
C GLU A 151 -4.09 7.82 15.38
N LEU A 152 -3.35 6.76 14.99
CA LEU A 152 -2.43 6.04 15.88
C LEU A 152 -1.38 6.99 16.48
N SER A 153 -0.76 7.84 15.66
CA SER A 153 0.25 8.80 16.13
C SER A 153 -0.30 9.79 17.15
N SER A 154 -1.61 10.07 17.13
CA SER A 154 -2.27 11.00 18.04
C SER A 154 -2.55 10.39 19.43
N VAL A 155 -2.66 9.06 19.51
CA VAL A 155 -2.95 8.33 20.77
C VAL A 155 -1.70 7.79 21.47
N LEU A 156 -0.55 7.74 20.79
CA LEU A 156 0.71 7.40 21.44
C LEU A 156 1.13 8.54 22.37
N GLU A 157 1.09 8.36 23.68
CA GLU A 157 1.43 9.42 24.64
C GLU A 157 2.92 9.46 25.03
N ASP A 158 3.59 8.29 24.99
CA ASP A 158 4.98 8.15 25.43
C ASP A 158 5.98 8.62 24.36
N ASN A 159 6.90 9.53 24.72
CA ASN A 159 7.85 10.11 23.78
C ASN A 159 8.87 9.10 23.24
N GLU A 160 9.29 8.11 24.05
CA GLU A 160 10.26 7.10 23.63
C GLU A 160 9.61 6.14 22.63
N LEU A 161 8.40 5.68 22.93
CA LEU A 161 7.57 4.88 22.04
C LEU A 161 7.25 5.62 20.74
N GLN A 162 6.85 6.89 20.81
CA GLN A 162 6.61 7.71 19.61
C GLN A 162 7.85 7.80 18.72
N ASN A 163 9.04 7.96 19.32
CA ASN A 163 10.28 8.04 18.55
C ASN A 163 10.67 6.69 17.94
N ALA A 164 10.53 5.59 18.69
CA ALA A 164 10.74 4.24 18.19
C ALA A 164 9.79 3.91 17.03
N PHE A 165 8.51 4.28 17.16
CA PHE A 165 7.51 4.08 16.13
C PHE A 165 7.76 4.93 14.88
N LYS A 166 8.25 6.17 15.02
CA LYS A 166 8.70 6.98 13.87
C LYS A 166 9.87 6.34 13.14
N GLU A 167 10.85 5.80 13.86
CA GLU A 167 11.95 5.04 13.24
C GLU A 167 11.43 3.80 12.51
N GLU A 168 10.45 3.09 13.06
CA GLU A 168 9.78 1.97 12.39
C GLU A 168 9.13 2.42 11.07
N MET A 169 8.38 3.53 11.06
CA MET A 169 7.74 4.04 9.84
C MET A 169 8.75 4.44 8.76
N ILE A 170 9.94 4.91 9.15
CA ILE A 170 11.04 5.15 8.21
C ILE A 170 11.56 3.84 7.64
N ALA A 171 11.74 2.80 8.47
CA ALA A 171 12.19 1.49 8.03
C ALA A 171 11.19 0.82 7.06
N TRP A 172 9.88 0.95 7.33
CA TRP A 172 8.84 0.53 6.39
C TRP A 172 8.96 1.20 5.04
N LYS A 173 9.15 2.53 5.01
CA LYS A 173 9.36 3.28 3.76
C LYS A 173 10.62 2.84 3.02
N ASN A 174 11.70 2.52 3.75
CA ASN A 174 12.92 1.99 3.15
C ASN A 174 12.67 0.61 2.51
N LEU A 175 11.96 -0.28 3.22
CA LEU A 175 11.57 -1.59 2.70
C LEU A 175 10.72 -1.45 1.44
N TYR A 176 9.67 -0.61 1.46
CA TYR A 176 8.84 -0.32 0.28
C TYR A 176 9.69 0.06 -0.92
N ASN A 177 10.56 1.07 -0.76
CA ASN A 177 11.37 1.59 -1.85
C ASN A 177 12.34 0.53 -2.42
N ASN A 178 12.83 -0.39 -1.59
CA ASN A 178 13.72 -1.44 -2.05
C ASN A 178 12.96 -2.62 -2.66
N GLN A 179 11.79 -3.01 -2.13
CA GLN A 179 10.90 -3.98 -2.76
C GLN A 179 10.41 -3.51 -4.13
N VAL A 180 10.10 -2.21 -4.29
CA VAL A 180 9.77 -1.61 -5.61
C VAL A 180 10.91 -1.83 -6.60
N LYS A 181 12.17 -1.65 -6.19
CA LYS A 181 13.33 -1.89 -7.08
C LYS A 181 13.51 -3.38 -7.38
N THR A 182 13.31 -4.25 -6.40
CA THR A 182 13.35 -5.69 -6.62
C THR A 182 12.28 -6.07 -7.64
N LEU A 183 11.03 -5.67 -7.43
CA LEU A 183 9.95 -5.87 -8.38
C LEU A 183 10.28 -5.33 -9.79
N ASP A 184 10.98 -4.20 -9.88
CA ASP A 184 11.45 -3.65 -11.15
C ASP A 184 12.45 -4.56 -11.86
N VAL A 185 13.34 -5.24 -11.12
CA VAL A 185 14.21 -6.29 -11.68
C VAL A 185 13.37 -7.47 -12.18
N PHE A 186 12.45 -7.98 -11.37
CA PHE A 186 11.59 -9.13 -11.70
C PHE A 186 10.72 -8.87 -12.94
N THR A 187 10.34 -7.61 -13.16
CA THR A 187 9.45 -7.20 -14.26
C THR A 187 10.18 -6.51 -15.41
N SER A 188 11.51 -6.39 -15.35
CA SER A 188 12.30 -5.60 -16.30
C SER A 188 12.15 -6.07 -17.75
N ASP A 189 12.09 -7.39 -17.96
CA ASP A 189 11.94 -8.02 -19.27
C ASP A 189 10.46 -8.08 -19.76
N ILE A 190 9.50 -7.54 -18.99
CA ILE A 190 8.10 -7.42 -19.43
C ILE A 190 7.98 -6.27 -20.45
N GLY A 191 7.73 -6.62 -21.71
CA GLY A 191 7.65 -5.66 -22.83
C GLY A 191 6.41 -4.74 -22.85
N SER A 192 5.39 -5.01 -22.02
CA SER A 192 4.20 -4.16 -21.91
C SER A 192 4.31 -3.21 -20.73
N ARG A 193 4.32 -1.90 -21.03
CA ARG A 193 4.29 -0.85 -20.00
C ARG A 193 3.03 -0.95 -19.13
N ASP A 194 1.88 -1.14 -19.73
CA ASP A 194 0.60 -1.21 -19.00
C ASP A 194 0.56 -2.39 -18.04
N THR A 195 1.16 -3.53 -18.43
CA THR A 195 1.28 -4.71 -17.57
C THR A 195 2.18 -4.42 -16.37
N ARG A 196 3.30 -3.72 -16.58
CA ARG A 196 4.17 -3.30 -15.47
C ARG A 196 3.45 -2.33 -14.55
N ASP A 197 2.82 -1.29 -15.09
CA ASP A 197 2.07 -0.31 -14.29
C ASP A 197 0.98 -0.99 -13.44
N PHE A 198 0.28 -1.99 -13.98
CA PHE A 198 -0.67 -2.83 -13.22
C PHE A 198 0.01 -3.60 -12.07
N ILE A 199 1.14 -4.28 -12.33
CA ILE A 199 1.91 -5.02 -11.32
C ILE A 199 2.34 -4.09 -10.17
N PHE A 200 2.90 -2.93 -10.50
CA PHE A 200 3.34 -1.96 -9.49
C PHE A 200 2.17 -1.43 -8.66
N SER A 201 1.02 -1.17 -9.29
CA SER A 201 -0.20 -0.75 -8.59
C SER A 201 -0.73 -1.81 -7.63
N ASN A 202 -0.76 -3.09 -8.04
CA ASN A 202 -1.16 -4.19 -7.16
C ASN A 202 -0.20 -4.38 -5.99
N PHE A 203 1.11 -4.36 -6.27
CA PHE A 203 2.14 -4.42 -5.23
C PHE A 203 1.94 -3.29 -4.22
N LYS A 204 1.73 -2.06 -4.70
CA LYS A 204 1.51 -0.89 -3.86
C LYS A 204 0.25 -1.05 -3.00
N SER A 205 -0.87 -1.46 -3.58
CA SER A 205 -2.12 -1.73 -2.85
C SER A 205 -1.90 -2.76 -1.74
N SER A 206 -1.30 -3.90 -2.07
CA SER A 206 -1.04 -4.97 -1.10
C SER A 206 -0.06 -4.52 0.00
N PHE A 207 0.99 -3.78 -0.35
CA PHE A 207 1.94 -3.24 0.63
C PHE A 207 1.26 -2.29 1.63
N TYR A 208 0.46 -1.34 1.15
CA TYR A 208 -0.29 -0.44 2.03
C TYR A 208 -1.35 -1.17 2.84
N GLN A 209 -2.00 -2.20 2.30
CA GLN A 209 -2.93 -3.03 3.05
C GLN A 209 -2.22 -3.77 4.21
N ARG A 210 -1.02 -4.30 3.99
CA ARG A 210 -0.21 -4.94 5.05
C ARG A 210 0.18 -3.93 6.14
N MET A 211 0.66 -2.76 5.74
CA MET A 211 0.96 -1.68 6.67
C MET A 211 -0.28 -1.26 7.46
N LYS A 212 -1.40 -1.03 6.77
CA LYS A 212 -2.71 -0.66 7.33
C LYS A 212 -3.14 -1.68 8.38
N THR A 213 -3.15 -2.97 8.07
CA THR A 213 -3.47 -4.03 9.03
C THR A 213 -2.56 -3.97 10.27
N SER A 214 -1.24 -3.83 10.08
CA SER A 214 -0.31 -3.76 11.21
C SER A 214 -0.54 -2.55 12.12
N ILE A 215 -0.87 -1.37 11.57
CA ILE A 215 -1.12 -0.18 12.38
C ILE A 215 -2.48 -0.21 13.07
N LEU A 216 -3.49 -0.83 12.44
CA LEU A 216 -4.84 -0.93 12.99
C LEU A 216 -4.89 -1.82 14.21
N ASP A 217 -4.23 -2.98 14.19
CA ASP A 217 -4.13 -3.85 15.37
C ASP A 217 -3.53 -3.09 16.57
N PHE A 218 -2.51 -2.28 16.31
CA PHE A 218 -1.88 -1.47 17.34
C PHE A 218 -2.78 -0.34 17.82
N TYR A 219 -3.49 0.33 16.91
CA TYR A 219 -4.43 1.39 17.25
C TYR A 219 -5.64 0.87 18.04
N TRP A 220 -6.18 -0.29 17.69
CA TRP A 220 -7.33 -0.90 18.38
C TRP A 220 -7.01 -1.36 19.77
N VAL A 221 -5.86 -2.01 19.97
CA VAL A 221 -5.47 -2.44 21.31
C VAL A 221 -5.18 -1.26 22.24
N LEU A 222 -4.82 -0.09 21.71
CA LEU A 222 -4.61 1.13 22.48
C LEU A 222 -5.91 1.89 22.80
N THR A 223 -6.88 1.88 21.90
CA THR A 223 -8.10 2.69 22.02
C THR A 223 -9.32 1.92 22.51
N ASN A 224 -9.29 0.59 22.44
CA ASN A 224 -10.44 -0.25 22.73
C ASN A 224 -10.06 -1.37 23.71
N SER A 225 -10.54 -1.26 24.95
CA SER A 225 -10.22 -2.21 26.03
C SER A 225 -10.63 -3.66 25.75
N ASP A 226 -11.63 -3.84 24.89
CA ASP A 226 -12.22 -5.15 24.60
C ASP A 226 -11.67 -5.76 23.31
N TYR A 227 -10.68 -5.11 22.68
CA TYR A 227 -10.07 -5.60 21.45
C TYR A 227 -9.31 -6.91 21.68
N SER A 228 -9.64 -7.95 20.91
CA SER A 228 -8.91 -9.21 20.87
C SER A 228 -8.42 -9.50 19.46
N ILE A 229 -7.18 -9.98 19.36
CA ILE A 229 -6.64 -10.51 18.09
C ILE A 229 -7.56 -11.63 17.57
N LYS A 230 -7.86 -11.59 16.27
CA LYS A 230 -8.77 -12.54 15.63
C LYS A 230 -8.09 -13.85 15.26
N GLU A 231 -6.81 -13.76 14.89
CA GLU A 231 -5.97 -14.87 14.47
C GLU A 231 -4.60 -14.75 15.13
N GLU A 232 -4.07 -15.88 15.60
CA GLU A 232 -2.74 -15.97 16.19
C GLU A 232 -1.73 -16.46 15.16
N PHE A 233 -0.65 -15.70 15.00
CA PHE A 233 0.47 -16.01 14.11
C PHE A 233 1.67 -16.48 14.92
N LEU A 234 2.52 -17.30 14.30
CA LEU A 234 3.74 -17.82 14.88
C LEU A 234 4.97 -17.06 14.38
N PRO A 235 5.96 -16.79 15.24
CA PRO A 235 7.21 -16.18 14.82
C PRO A 235 7.96 -17.09 13.85
N LEU A 236 8.50 -16.50 12.79
CA LEU A 236 9.35 -17.19 11.83
C LEU A 236 10.83 -16.97 12.15
N LYS A 237 11.64 -18.00 11.93
CA LYS A 237 13.08 -17.94 12.19
C LYS A 237 13.77 -17.09 11.13
N LYS A 238 14.71 -16.25 11.56
CA LYS A 238 15.57 -15.45 10.67
C LYS A 238 16.20 -16.28 9.54
N THR A 239 16.66 -17.50 9.85
CA THR A 239 17.31 -18.39 8.88
C THR A 239 16.43 -18.71 7.68
N LEU A 240 15.10 -18.72 7.82
CA LEU A 240 14.19 -18.93 6.69
C LEU A 240 14.28 -17.78 5.67
N PHE A 241 14.37 -16.54 6.16
CA PHE A 241 14.53 -15.37 5.29
C PHE A 241 15.92 -15.34 4.65
N GLU A 242 16.97 -15.68 5.40
CA GLU A 242 18.34 -15.79 4.85
C GLU A 242 18.40 -16.83 3.71
N GLU A 243 17.72 -17.97 3.87
CA GLU A 243 17.63 -19.02 2.83
C GLU A 243 16.83 -18.56 1.60
N GLU A 244 15.67 -17.91 1.79
CA GLU A 244 14.85 -17.43 0.69
C GLU A 244 15.47 -16.24 -0.04
N TYR A 245 16.11 -15.30 0.65
CA TYR A 245 16.90 -14.25 0.00
C TYR A 245 18.08 -14.82 -0.77
N GLY A 246 18.78 -15.82 -0.22
CA GLY A 246 19.83 -16.53 -0.95
C GLY A 246 19.33 -17.17 -2.26
N THR A 247 18.14 -17.75 -2.22
CA THR A 247 17.48 -18.34 -3.40
C THR A 247 17.03 -17.27 -4.40
N THR A 248 16.47 -16.15 -3.93
CA THR A 248 16.08 -15.00 -4.75
C THR A 248 17.30 -14.35 -5.42
N ILE A 249 18.42 -14.22 -4.72
CA ILE A 249 19.69 -13.73 -5.28
C ILE A 249 20.18 -14.68 -6.39
N ALA A 250 20.18 -15.99 -6.13
CA ALA A 250 20.56 -16.96 -7.16
C ALA A 250 19.64 -16.90 -8.39
N TYR A 251 18.35 -16.61 -8.17
CA TYR A 251 17.38 -16.45 -9.26
C TYR A 251 17.67 -15.23 -10.12
N VAL A 252 17.83 -14.05 -9.52
CA VAL A 252 18.11 -12.82 -10.27
C VAL A 252 19.50 -12.81 -10.91
N GLN A 253 20.34 -13.82 -10.65
CA GLN A 253 21.62 -14.04 -11.33
C GLN A 253 21.50 -14.98 -12.55
N ASP A 254 20.37 -15.67 -12.73
CA ASP A 254 20.15 -16.60 -13.84
C ASP A 254 19.99 -15.83 -15.16
N THR A 255 21.02 -15.89 -16.00
CA THR A 255 21.05 -15.22 -17.30
C THR A 255 20.19 -15.88 -18.37
N THR A 256 19.59 -17.04 -18.07
CA THR A 256 18.59 -17.66 -18.95
C THR A 256 17.19 -17.06 -18.74
N VAL A 257 16.98 -16.40 -17.60
CA VAL A 257 15.70 -15.76 -17.24
C VAL A 257 15.81 -14.25 -17.38
N PHE A 258 16.90 -13.66 -16.91
CA PHE A 258 17.08 -12.22 -16.85
C PHE A 258 18.20 -11.76 -17.78
N THR A 259 17.90 -10.75 -18.60
CA THR A 259 18.89 -10.14 -19.48
C THR A 259 19.73 -9.08 -18.75
N ASP A 260 20.93 -8.77 -19.27
CA ASP A 260 21.75 -7.65 -18.79
C ASP A 260 21.36 -6.30 -19.47
N ASP A 261 20.27 -6.28 -20.26
CA ASP A 261 19.88 -5.11 -21.05
C ASP A 261 19.35 -3.96 -20.17
N PHE A 262 18.73 -4.29 -19.03
CA PHE A 262 18.18 -3.33 -18.07
C PHE A 262 19.03 -3.18 -16.80
N TYR A 263 19.50 -4.30 -16.25
CA TYR A 263 20.33 -4.34 -15.05
C TYR A 263 21.44 -5.37 -15.21
N SER A 264 22.67 -4.96 -14.93
CA SER A 264 23.76 -5.93 -14.85
C SER A 264 23.52 -6.93 -13.71
N LEU A 265 24.12 -8.11 -13.81
CA LEU A 265 24.11 -9.12 -12.74
C LEU A 265 24.48 -8.54 -11.36
N GLU A 266 25.47 -7.66 -11.30
CA GLU A 266 25.89 -6.99 -10.06
C GLU A 266 24.78 -6.08 -9.51
N GLN A 267 24.14 -5.29 -10.38
CA GLN A 267 23.03 -4.41 -9.99
C GLN A 267 21.83 -5.21 -9.48
N ARG A 268 21.45 -6.29 -10.17
CA ARG A 268 20.36 -7.18 -9.75
C ARG A 268 20.61 -7.76 -8.36
N THR A 269 21.83 -8.25 -8.14
CA THR A 269 22.26 -8.82 -6.85
C THR A 269 22.22 -7.76 -5.74
N GLU A 270 22.73 -6.56 -6.01
CA GLU A 270 22.77 -5.48 -5.03
C GLU A 270 21.37 -4.97 -4.65
N ILE A 271 20.45 -4.91 -5.62
CA ILE A 271 19.05 -4.52 -5.37
C ILE A 271 18.38 -5.46 -4.37
N VAL A 272 18.48 -6.78 -4.58
CA VAL A 272 17.88 -7.77 -3.66
C VAL A 272 18.53 -7.72 -2.27
N LYS A 273 19.85 -7.49 -2.19
CA LYS A 273 20.55 -7.32 -0.90
C LYS A 273 20.13 -6.05 -0.15
N GLN A 274 19.81 -4.97 -0.87
CA GLN A 274 19.29 -3.75 -0.26
C GLN A 274 17.90 -3.97 0.33
N GLU A 275 17.05 -4.74 -0.35
CA GLU A 275 15.77 -5.17 0.23
C GLU A 275 15.96 -6.02 1.48
N GLU A 276 16.81 -7.05 1.42
CA GLU A 276 17.14 -7.89 2.58
C GLU A 276 17.63 -7.05 3.78
N THR A 277 18.50 -6.07 3.52
CA THR A 277 18.99 -5.15 4.55
C THR A 277 17.85 -4.33 5.17
N SER A 278 16.94 -3.79 4.34
CA SER A 278 15.78 -3.03 4.83
C SER A 278 14.76 -3.89 5.56
N TRP A 279 14.61 -5.17 5.18
CA TRP A 279 13.78 -6.12 5.92
C TRP A 279 14.30 -6.31 7.35
N TYR A 280 15.61 -6.57 7.51
CA TYR A 280 16.19 -6.71 8.85
C TYR A 280 16.18 -5.40 9.63
N GLU A 281 16.38 -4.25 8.98
CA GLU A 281 16.22 -2.95 9.63
C GLU A 281 14.79 -2.79 10.18
N LEU A 282 13.76 -3.17 9.40
CA LEU A 282 12.38 -3.12 9.85
C LEU A 282 12.15 -4.05 11.06
N MET A 283 12.62 -5.30 11.01
CA MET A 283 12.50 -6.23 12.14
C MET A 283 13.16 -5.67 13.40
N ASP A 284 14.36 -5.09 13.30
CA ASP A 284 15.04 -4.47 14.43
C ASP A 284 14.26 -3.27 15.00
N LYS A 285 13.65 -2.44 14.14
CA LYS A 285 12.80 -1.33 14.60
C LYS A 285 11.54 -1.81 15.29
N ARG A 286 10.92 -2.87 14.79
CA ARG A 286 9.74 -3.48 15.42
C ARG A 286 10.08 -4.11 16.76
N ASP A 287 11.21 -4.78 16.89
CA ASP A 287 11.71 -5.30 18.16
C ASP A 287 11.92 -4.19 19.19
N LYS A 288 12.46 -3.04 18.77
CA LYS A 288 12.61 -1.86 19.62
C LYS A 288 11.25 -1.34 20.12
N VAL A 289 10.27 -1.18 19.23
CA VAL A 289 8.91 -0.77 19.63
C VAL A 289 8.30 -1.79 20.59
N SER A 290 8.36 -3.07 20.24
CA SER A 290 7.87 -4.18 21.05
C SER A 290 8.46 -4.22 22.46
N SER A 291 9.75 -3.89 22.62
CA SER A 291 10.44 -3.84 23.92
C SER A 291 9.90 -2.76 24.87
N LEU A 292 9.25 -1.73 24.34
CA LEU A 292 8.64 -0.64 25.10
C LEU A 292 7.18 -0.92 25.46
N LEU A 293 6.58 -1.96 24.88
CA LEU A 293 5.19 -2.33 25.10
C LEU A 293 5.07 -3.40 26.20
N VAL A 294 3.90 -3.46 26.84
CA VAL A 294 3.60 -4.47 27.87
C VAL A 294 2.20 -5.04 27.71
N GLY A 295 1.96 -6.22 28.29
CA GLY A 295 0.64 -6.84 28.38
C GLY A 295 0.00 -7.11 27.01
N GLN A 296 -1.29 -6.79 26.91
CA GLN A 296 -2.11 -7.05 25.72
C GLN A 296 -1.65 -6.24 24.51
N VAL A 297 -1.18 -4.99 24.73
CA VAL A 297 -0.66 -4.13 23.66
C VAL A 297 0.57 -4.76 23.00
N LYS A 298 1.51 -5.26 23.82
CA LYS A 298 2.67 -6.01 23.31
C LYS A 298 2.25 -7.26 22.56
N THR A 299 1.30 -8.02 23.09
CA THR A 299 0.82 -9.26 22.46
C THR A 299 0.22 -9.01 21.07
N ALA A 300 -0.62 -7.99 20.93
CA ALA A 300 -1.21 -7.62 19.64
C ALA A 300 -0.14 -7.10 18.66
N TYR A 301 0.82 -6.30 19.12
CA TYR A 301 1.91 -5.80 18.30
C TYR A 301 2.87 -6.90 17.83
N ASP A 302 3.22 -7.85 18.71
CA ASP A 302 4.04 -9.01 18.36
C ASP A 302 3.32 -9.90 17.35
N ASN A 303 2.02 -10.14 17.54
CA ASN A 303 1.20 -10.91 16.61
C ASN A 303 1.16 -10.27 15.20
N SER A 304 1.01 -8.95 15.10
CA SER A 304 1.06 -8.26 13.80
C SER A 304 2.45 -8.33 13.16
N THR A 305 3.52 -8.40 13.96
CA THR A 305 4.89 -8.66 13.48
C THR A 305 5.03 -10.05 12.90
N TYR A 306 4.44 -11.07 13.54
CA TYR A 306 4.48 -12.45 13.05
C TYR A 306 3.63 -12.63 11.79
N HIS A 307 2.51 -11.92 11.68
CA HIS A 307 1.74 -11.87 10.45
C HIS A 307 2.56 -11.26 9.30
N LEU A 308 3.23 -10.13 9.53
CA LEU A 308 4.11 -9.51 8.55
C LEU A 308 5.24 -10.45 8.11
N GLN A 309 5.87 -11.17 9.04
CA GLN A 309 6.85 -12.20 8.72
C GLN A 309 6.28 -13.28 7.80
N LYS A 310 5.06 -13.76 8.08
CA LYS A 310 4.38 -14.77 7.24
C LYS A 310 4.18 -14.23 5.82
N LEU A 311 3.62 -13.03 5.69
CA LEU A 311 3.34 -12.42 4.39
C LEU A 311 4.62 -12.17 3.60
N HIS A 312 5.67 -11.62 4.22
CA HIS A 312 6.92 -11.38 3.53
C HIS A 312 7.61 -12.68 3.07
N LEU A 313 7.50 -13.77 3.84
CA LEU A 313 8.00 -15.07 3.41
C LEU A 313 7.21 -15.62 2.20
N ILE A 314 5.89 -15.35 2.15
CA ILE A 314 5.05 -15.68 0.98
C ILE A 314 5.53 -14.91 -0.25
N GLU A 315 5.77 -13.60 -0.14
CA GLU A 315 6.29 -12.77 -1.25
C GLU A 315 7.59 -13.33 -1.85
N LEU A 316 8.57 -13.64 -0.97
CA LEU A 316 9.86 -14.18 -1.41
C LEU A 316 9.71 -15.54 -2.10
N LYS A 317 8.81 -16.40 -1.62
CA LYS A 317 8.55 -17.73 -2.19
C LYS A 317 7.75 -17.68 -3.48
N ASN A 318 6.87 -16.71 -3.61
CA ASN A 318 6.10 -16.44 -4.83
C ASN A 318 6.91 -15.67 -5.87
N GLU A 319 8.11 -15.19 -5.54
CA GLU A 319 8.98 -14.47 -6.47
C GLU A 319 8.34 -13.17 -6.98
N PHE A 320 7.49 -12.56 -6.15
CA PHE A 320 6.66 -11.39 -6.48
C PHE A 320 5.67 -11.62 -7.66
N ASP A 321 5.46 -12.86 -8.10
CA ASP A 321 4.55 -13.18 -9.21
C ASP A 321 3.06 -13.02 -8.85
N GLU A 322 2.73 -12.92 -7.56
CA GLU A 322 1.36 -12.73 -7.07
C GLU A 322 0.73 -11.40 -7.51
N TYR A 323 1.54 -10.44 -7.98
CA TYR A 323 1.09 -9.11 -8.35
C TYR A 323 0.76 -8.96 -9.85
N GLY A 324 1.02 -9.97 -10.70
CA GLY A 324 0.95 -9.87 -12.17
C GLY A 324 -0.02 -10.76 -12.92
N TYR A 325 -0.09 -10.57 -14.25
CA TYR A 325 -0.91 -11.36 -15.17
C TYR A 325 -0.24 -12.71 -15.47
N SER A 326 -0.32 -13.64 -14.52
CA SER A 326 0.12 -15.01 -14.72
C SER A 326 -0.99 -15.85 -15.40
N SER A 327 -0.60 -16.94 -16.07
CA SER A 327 -1.61 -17.87 -16.60
C SER A 327 -2.40 -18.50 -15.45
N ALA A 328 -3.69 -18.78 -15.66
CA ALA A 328 -4.53 -19.41 -14.63
C ALA A 328 -3.93 -20.72 -14.10
N GLU A 329 -3.17 -21.46 -14.93
CA GLU A 329 -2.44 -22.64 -14.48
C GLU A 329 -1.27 -22.27 -13.55
N TYR A 330 -0.49 -21.23 -13.88
CA TYR A 330 0.61 -20.75 -13.05
C TYR A 330 0.11 -20.22 -11.68
N SER A 331 -1.02 -19.51 -11.67
CA SER A 331 -1.59 -18.96 -10.44
C SER A 331 -1.92 -20.04 -9.40
N THR A 332 -2.19 -21.29 -9.81
CA THR A 332 -2.43 -22.41 -8.87
C THR A 332 -1.19 -22.85 -8.07
N TYR A 333 0.00 -22.35 -8.43
CA TYR A 333 1.24 -22.69 -7.73
C TYR A 333 1.71 -21.62 -6.74
N ILE A 334 1.08 -20.44 -6.77
CA ILE A 334 1.33 -19.32 -5.86
C ILE A 334 0.75 -19.65 -4.48
N LEU A 335 1.47 -19.29 -3.42
CA LEU A 335 0.98 -19.36 -2.05
C LEU A 335 0.01 -18.22 -1.78
N ASP A 336 -1.18 -18.55 -1.29
CA ASP A 336 -2.14 -17.57 -0.80
C ASP A 336 -1.73 -17.04 0.59
N GLU A 337 -2.19 -15.84 0.95
CA GLU A 337 -1.97 -15.21 2.25
C GLU A 337 -2.53 -16.07 3.40
N ASP A 338 -3.61 -16.82 3.13
CA ASP A 338 -4.27 -17.71 4.09
C ASP A 338 -3.59 -19.10 4.23
N CYS A 339 -2.51 -19.36 3.47
CA CYS A 339 -1.87 -20.67 3.48
C CYS A 339 -1.39 -21.09 4.88
N SER A 340 -1.40 -22.40 5.14
CA SER A 340 -0.94 -22.93 6.42
C SER A 340 0.57 -22.80 6.57
N TYR A 341 1.08 -22.73 7.81
CA TYR A 341 2.53 -22.80 8.06
C TYR A 341 3.17 -24.06 7.49
N LYS A 342 2.43 -25.17 7.41
CA LYS A 342 2.92 -26.41 6.80
C LYS A 342 3.12 -26.22 5.30
N GLU A 343 2.19 -25.58 4.60
CA GLU A 343 2.34 -25.28 3.18
C GLU A 343 3.48 -24.29 2.96
N LEU A 344 3.47 -23.18 3.71
CA LEU A 344 4.50 -22.14 3.63
C LEU A 344 5.91 -22.71 3.77
N LEU A 345 6.15 -23.60 4.73
CA LEU A 345 7.49 -24.13 5.03
C LEU A 345 7.93 -25.27 4.09
N ASN A 346 7.01 -25.95 3.40
CA ASN A 346 7.35 -27.14 2.60
C ASN A 346 7.12 -26.95 1.09
N GLN A 347 6.38 -25.92 0.68
CA GLN A 347 6.06 -25.68 -0.72
C GLN A 347 7.29 -25.16 -1.48
N LYS A 348 7.55 -25.81 -2.62
CA LYS A 348 8.51 -25.34 -3.61
C LYS A 348 7.98 -24.11 -4.32
N ARG A 349 8.89 -23.27 -4.83
CA ARG A 349 8.55 -22.06 -5.56
C ARG A 349 7.69 -22.36 -6.81
N PRO A 350 6.81 -21.44 -7.24
CA PRO A 350 5.89 -21.67 -8.35
C PRO A 350 6.56 -22.21 -9.62
N ARG A 351 7.69 -21.63 -10.04
CA ARG A 351 8.43 -22.07 -11.24
C ARG A 351 8.93 -23.51 -11.17
N GLU A 352 9.43 -23.97 -10.02
CA GLU A 352 9.92 -25.34 -9.87
C GLU A 352 8.80 -26.38 -10.04
N ARG A 353 7.59 -25.99 -9.63
CA ARG A 353 6.40 -26.82 -9.74
C ARG A 353 5.83 -26.78 -11.15
N PHE A 354 5.81 -25.60 -11.77
CA PHE A 354 5.33 -25.41 -13.14
C PHE A 354 6.19 -26.15 -14.17
N SER A 355 7.52 -26.04 -14.09
CA SER A 355 8.46 -26.72 -15.01
C SER A 355 8.56 -28.24 -14.81
N SER A 356 7.90 -28.81 -13.81
CA SER A 356 7.90 -30.25 -13.53
C SER A 356 6.78 -31.03 -14.24
N LYS A 357 5.93 -30.33 -15.00
CA LYS A 357 4.96 -30.88 -15.95
C LYS A 357 5.52 -30.78 -17.37
#